data_AF-A0A945UHA9-F1
#
_entry.id   AF-A0A945UHA9-F1
#
_cell.length_a   1.000
_cell.length_b   1.000
_cell.length_c   1.000
_cell.angle_alpha   90.00
_cell.angle_beta   90.00
_cell.angle_gamma   90.00
#
_symmetry.space_group_name_H-M   'P 1'
#
loop_
_entity.id
_entity.type
_entity.pdbx_description
1 polymer ?
#
loop_
_entity_poly.entity_id
_entity_poly.type
_entity_poly.pdbx_seq_one_letter_code
_entity_poly.pdbx_strand_id
1 'polypeptide(L)'
;MNQIKFLREQEIPASPGDTVFRQGMWRNAIACAVSTTIAAAFLASPHLPPIFGWDPNGGLALAYIIGGIVGLLAWFTWRAVIMARAPTNWVMRLAPNGLYLRYRSYLNGDFPGEPVAAFIPGGAIAWIGPVVEKSRRIDSEGSTIFETHRRLEIKLREAGLDEFKRHLAHERKRQIPSRFGTKGVFRHYPVRAVGDDTIQLDWRDTQTATVPRLKVATAILARRYPSRPLDSRRQPDAADLDRQGQENQIISLVEAGEVIQAVKLTKRLYGLSTTDAKAFIDDLS
;
A
#
# COMPACT_ATOMS: atom_id res chain seq x y z
N MET A 1 -12.90 -3.46 -29.57
CA MET A 1 -11.61 -3.01 -29.00
C MET A 1 -11.64 -3.18 -27.48
N ASN A 2 -11.12 -4.29 -26.96
CA ASN A 2 -11.10 -4.63 -25.52
C ASN A 2 -9.72 -4.42 -24.87
N GLN A 3 -8.91 -3.48 -25.38
CA GLN A 3 -7.56 -3.25 -24.86
C GLN A 3 -7.54 -2.29 -23.67
N ILE A 4 -6.64 -2.57 -22.72
CA ILE A 4 -6.35 -1.69 -21.57
C ILE A 4 -5.72 -0.39 -22.10
N LYS A 5 -6.14 0.74 -21.54
CA LYS A 5 -5.56 2.06 -21.87
C LYS A 5 -4.80 2.60 -20.68
N PHE A 6 -3.62 3.17 -20.92
CA PHE A 6 -2.78 3.79 -19.89
C PHE A 6 -2.98 5.30 -19.93
N LEU A 7 -3.38 5.90 -18.81
CA LEU A 7 -3.84 7.28 -18.75
C LEU A 7 -3.06 8.09 -17.72
N ARG A 8 -2.73 9.32 -18.10
CA ARG A 8 -2.21 10.36 -17.20
C ARG A 8 -3.35 10.92 -16.35
N GLU A 9 -3.04 11.53 -15.21
CA GLU A 9 -4.08 12.07 -14.30
C GLU A 9 -5.06 13.02 -15.01
N GLN A 10 -4.56 13.85 -15.91
CA GLN A 10 -5.35 14.84 -16.65
C GLN A 10 -6.30 14.23 -17.69
N GLU A 11 -6.00 13.00 -18.14
CA GLU A 11 -6.76 12.29 -19.18
C GLU A 11 -7.91 11.46 -18.59
N ILE A 12 -8.01 11.38 -17.25
CA ILE A 12 -9.00 10.57 -16.57
C ILE A 12 -10.28 11.40 -16.40
N PRO A 13 -11.34 11.14 -17.18
CA PRO A 13 -12.57 11.92 -17.09
C PRO A 13 -13.17 11.76 -15.69
N ALA A 14 -13.62 12.86 -15.10
CA ALA A 14 -14.42 12.84 -13.88
C ALA A 14 -15.91 12.83 -14.27
N SER A 15 -16.58 11.68 -14.18
CA SER A 15 -18.02 11.62 -14.39
C SER A 15 -18.76 11.67 -13.04
N PRO A 16 -19.82 12.49 -12.89
CA PRO A 16 -20.62 12.55 -11.65
C PRO A 16 -21.23 11.21 -11.22
N GLY A 17 -21.37 10.25 -12.14
CA GLY A 17 -21.90 8.92 -11.86
C GLY A 17 -20.86 7.87 -11.43
N ASP A 18 -19.58 8.25 -11.33
CA ASP A 18 -18.53 7.30 -11.01
C ASP A 18 -18.55 6.91 -9.53
N THR A 19 -18.47 5.61 -9.25
CA THR A 19 -18.24 5.14 -7.88
C THR A 19 -16.74 5.10 -7.61
N VAL A 20 -16.29 5.94 -6.68
CA VAL A 20 -14.87 6.10 -6.34
C VAL A 20 -14.52 5.32 -5.07
N PHE A 21 -13.51 4.46 -5.17
CA PHE A 21 -12.95 3.70 -4.06
C PHE A 21 -11.63 4.34 -3.60
N ARG A 22 -11.53 4.69 -2.30
CA ARG A 22 -10.46 5.54 -1.76
C ARG A 22 -9.65 4.83 -0.68
N GLN A 23 -8.38 5.17 -0.49
CA GLN A 23 -7.65 4.70 0.70
C GLN A 23 -8.17 5.43 1.94
N GLY A 24 -8.43 4.68 3.01
CA GLY A 24 -8.97 5.21 4.26
C GLY A 24 -7.94 6.00 5.06
N MET A 25 -8.41 7.06 5.71
CA MET A 25 -7.58 7.97 6.51
C MET A 25 -7.46 7.60 8.00
N TRP A 26 -8.28 6.66 8.48
CA TRP A 26 -8.52 6.49 9.92
C TRP A 26 -7.29 6.11 10.74
N ARG A 27 -6.36 5.33 10.18
CA ARG A 27 -5.11 5.00 10.90
C ARG A 27 -4.26 6.24 11.15
N ASN A 28 -4.10 7.09 10.15
CA ASN A 28 -3.37 8.35 10.28
C ASN A 28 -4.11 9.33 11.19
N ALA A 29 -5.45 9.34 11.15
CA ALA A 29 -6.25 10.17 12.06
C ALA A 29 -6.11 9.74 13.52
N ILE A 30 -6.13 8.43 13.82
CA ILE A 30 -5.91 7.90 15.17
C ILE A 30 -4.48 8.22 15.63
N ALA A 31 -3.47 7.95 14.80
CA ALA A 31 -2.08 8.27 15.13
C ALA A 31 -1.89 9.76 15.43
N CYS A 32 -2.47 10.63 14.59
CA CYS A 32 -2.46 12.08 14.80
C CYS A 32 -3.11 12.45 16.15
N ALA A 33 -4.30 11.93 16.45
CA ALA A 33 -5.00 12.25 17.69
C ALA A 33 -4.19 11.82 18.93
N VAL A 34 -3.62 10.61 18.91
CA VAL A 34 -2.79 10.09 20.00
C VAL A 34 -1.52 10.93 20.16
N SER A 35 -0.79 11.20 19.07
CA SER A 35 0.43 12.02 19.12
C SER A 35 0.13 13.46 19.60
N THR A 36 -0.95 14.08 19.13
CA THR A 36 -1.35 15.42 19.61
C THR A 36 -1.67 15.41 21.09
N THR A 37 -2.34 14.37 21.59
CA THR A 37 -2.68 14.25 23.01
C THR A 37 -1.43 14.10 23.88
N ILE A 38 -0.51 13.23 23.46
CA ILE A 38 0.76 13.01 24.16
C ILE A 38 1.60 14.29 24.15
N ALA A 39 1.74 14.94 23.00
CA ALA A 39 2.48 16.21 22.89
C ALA A 39 1.89 17.27 23.81
N ALA A 40 0.57 17.45 23.81
CA ALA A 40 -0.11 18.40 24.69
C ALA A 40 0.14 18.10 26.18
N ALA A 41 0.11 16.81 26.59
CA ALA A 41 0.39 16.41 27.96
C ALA A 41 1.82 16.76 28.39
N PHE A 42 2.83 16.50 27.54
CA PHE A 42 4.22 16.84 27.83
C PHE A 42 4.45 18.36 27.86
N LEU A 43 3.81 19.12 26.97
CA LEU A 43 3.91 20.58 26.94
C LEU A 43 3.15 21.25 28.09
N ALA A 44 2.08 20.64 28.60
CA ALA A 44 1.32 21.10 29.76
C ALA A 44 1.90 20.62 31.10
N SER A 45 2.93 19.76 31.09
CA SER A 45 3.62 19.24 32.28
C SER A 45 4.00 20.30 33.34
N PRO A 46 4.47 21.52 32.99
CA PRO A 46 4.76 22.56 33.98
C PRO A 46 3.54 23.05 34.78
N HIS A 47 2.33 22.80 34.28
CA HIS A 47 1.06 23.21 34.90
C HIS A 47 0.33 22.04 35.58
N LEU A 48 0.86 20.82 35.48
CA LEU A 48 0.31 19.63 36.11
C LEU A 48 1.04 19.37 37.45
N PRO A 49 0.38 18.77 38.46
CA PRO A 49 1.05 18.32 39.67
C PRO A 49 2.23 17.40 39.30
N PRO A 50 3.33 17.38 40.07
CA PRO A 50 4.50 16.55 39.74
C PRO A 50 4.17 15.07 39.87
N ILE A 51 3.58 14.48 38.83
CA ILE A 51 3.23 13.06 38.75
C ILE A 51 4.49 12.20 38.60
N PHE A 52 5.56 12.76 38.03
CA PHE A 52 6.76 12.02 37.64
C PHE A 52 8.01 12.30 38.49
N GLY A 53 7.91 13.06 39.58
CA GLY A 53 9.05 13.29 40.50
C GLY A 53 10.26 13.97 39.85
N TRP A 54 10.02 14.77 38.81
CA TRP A 54 11.05 15.40 37.99
C TRP A 54 11.71 16.58 38.71
N ASP A 55 13.03 16.65 38.59
CA ASP A 55 13.83 17.83 38.94
C ASP A 55 13.23 19.10 38.26
N PRO A 56 13.09 20.22 38.99
CA PRO A 56 12.46 21.46 38.49
C PRO A 56 13.06 22.05 37.21
N ASN A 57 14.33 21.77 36.90
CA ASN A 57 15.08 22.34 35.79
C ASN A 57 15.37 21.30 34.69
N GLY A 58 15.78 20.08 35.07
CA GLY A 58 16.16 19.02 34.14
C GLY A 58 14.97 18.27 33.54
N GLY A 59 13.94 17.99 34.35
CA GLY A 59 12.78 17.25 33.87
C GLY A 59 11.85 18.09 32.98
N LEU A 60 11.76 19.40 33.23
CA LEU A 60 11.00 20.31 32.37
C LEU A 60 11.61 20.41 30.96
N ALA A 61 12.94 20.55 30.86
CA ALA A 61 13.62 20.59 29.57
C ALA A 61 13.38 19.29 28.76
N LEU A 62 13.48 18.13 29.42
CA LEU A 62 13.20 16.84 28.80
C LEU A 62 11.73 16.73 28.35
N ALA A 63 10.78 17.24 29.15
CA ALA A 63 9.36 17.31 28.80
C ALA A 63 9.13 18.05 27.48
N TYR A 64 9.72 19.23 27.33
CA TYR A 64 9.58 20.05 26.13
C TYR A 64 10.22 19.39 24.91
N ILE A 65 11.38 18.74 25.07
CA ILE A 65 12.03 18.00 23.98
C ILE A 65 11.13 16.86 23.50
N ILE A 66 10.63 16.04 24.44
CA ILE A 66 9.73 14.93 24.10
C ILE A 66 8.44 15.46 23.46
N GLY A 67 7.82 16.49 24.06
CA GLY A 67 6.62 17.15 23.53
C GLY A 67 6.84 17.70 22.11
N GLY A 68 7.99 18.31 21.84
CA GLY A 68 8.38 18.80 20.52
C GLY A 68 8.55 17.67 19.50
N ILE A 69 9.25 16.60 19.85
CA ILE A 69 9.44 15.42 18.98
C ILE A 69 8.09 14.78 18.66
N VAL A 70 7.24 14.57 19.66
CA VAL A 70 5.90 13.99 19.47
C VAL A 70 4.99 14.95 18.69
N GLY A 71 5.13 16.26 18.90
CA GLY A 71 4.44 17.28 18.11
C GLY A 71 4.82 17.25 16.62
N LEU A 72 6.09 17.02 16.31
CA LEU A 72 6.55 16.80 14.93
C LEU A 72 5.92 15.54 14.32
N LEU A 73 5.82 14.44 15.08
CA LEU A 73 5.11 13.23 14.63
C LEU A 73 3.61 13.51 14.38
N ALA A 74 2.95 14.28 15.23
CA ALA A 74 1.58 14.71 15.04
C ALA A 74 1.43 15.53 13.75
N TRP A 75 2.37 16.43 13.45
CA TRP A 75 2.39 17.20 12.21
C TRP A 75 2.53 16.31 10.97
N PHE A 76 3.42 15.32 10.98
CA PHE A 76 3.58 14.38 9.85
C PHE A 76 2.32 13.54 9.62
N THR A 77 1.72 13.02 10.67
CA THR A 77 0.48 12.22 10.58
C THR A 77 -0.72 13.06 10.15
N TRP A 78 -0.80 14.32 10.60
CA TRP A 78 -1.79 15.30 10.13
C TRP A 78 -1.67 15.56 8.63
N ARG A 79 -0.45 15.77 8.11
CA ARG A 79 -0.24 15.91 6.65
C ARG A 79 -0.75 14.69 5.88
N ALA A 80 -0.51 13.49 6.38
CA ALA A 80 -1.01 12.27 5.74
C ALA A 80 -2.56 12.19 5.75
N VAL A 81 -3.23 12.70 6.79
CA VAL A 81 -4.70 12.84 6.81
C VAL A 81 -5.19 13.82 5.74
N ILE A 82 -4.54 14.98 5.60
CA ILE A 82 -4.88 15.95 4.55
C ILE A 82 -4.71 15.33 3.16
N MET A 83 -3.60 14.63 2.91
CA MET A 83 -3.36 13.95 1.64
C MET A 83 -4.37 12.84 1.36
N ALA A 84 -4.82 12.11 2.38
CA ALA A 84 -5.89 11.12 2.25
C ALA A 84 -7.25 11.76 1.92
N ARG A 85 -7.43 13.08 2.07
CA ARG A 85 -8.63 13.80 1.64
C ARG A 85 -8.49 14.42 0.25
N ALA A 86 -7.32 14.32 -0.36
CA ALA A 86 -7.08 14.86 -1.69
C ALA A 86 -7.98 14.18 -2.73
N PRO A 87 -8.39 14.91 -3.79
CA PRO A 87 -9.15 14.33 -4.91
C PRO A 87 -8.44 13.14 -5.54
N THR A 88 -7.10 13.15 -5.54
CA THR A 88 -6.20 12.10 -6.06
C THR A 88 -6.17 10.83 -5.21
N ASN A 89 -6.72 10.83 -3.98
CA ASN A 89 -6.82 9.62 -3.16
C ASN A 89 -7.97 8.74 -3.64
N TRP A 90 -7.74 8.05 -4.76
CA TRP A 90 -8.59 6.98 -5.27
C TRP A 90 -7.69 5.85 -5.76
N VAL A 91 -8.12 4.61 -5.58
CA VAL A 91 -7.38 3.41 -5.99
C VAL A 91 -8.09 2.75 -7.16
N MET A 92 -9.41 2.80 -7.15
CA MET A 92 -10.25 2.30 -8.22
C MET A 92 -11.42 3.25 -8.44
N ARG A 93 -11.85 3.41 -9.69
CA ARG A 93 -13.09 4.10 -10.04
C ARG A 93 -13.90 3.22 -10.98
N LEU A 94 -15.16 3.02 -10.63
CA LEU A 94 -16.13 2.33 -11.46
C LEU A 94 -16.85 3.36 -12.32
N ALA A 95 -16.65 3.27 -13.63
CA ALA A 95 -17.22 4.17 -14.62
C ALA A 95 -18.25 3.44 -15.51
N PRO A 96 -19.09 4.19 -16.26
CA PRO A 96 -20.13 3.62 -17.12
C PRO A 96 -19.64 2.70 -18.23
N ASN A 97 -18.34 2.69 -18.54
CA ASN A 97 -17.74 1.92 -19.64
C ASN A 97 -16.65 0.94 -19.16
N GLY A 98 -16.27 0.95 -17.88
CA GLY A 98 -15.14 0.17 -17.40
C GLY A 98 -14.67 0.54 -16.00
N LEU A 99 -13.44 0.12 -15.68
CA LEU A 99 -12.78 0.41 -14.41
C LEU A 99 -11.52 1.22 -14.65
N TYR A 100 -11.29 2.25 -13.85
CA TYR A 100 -9.97 2.87 -13.72
C TYR A 100 -9.28 2.31 -12.49
N LEU A 101 -8.01 1.90 -12.64
CA LEU A 101 -7.15 1.44 -11.56
C LEU A 101 -5.94 2.35 -11.46
N ARG A 102 -5.69 2.92 -10.29
CA ARG A 102 -4.53 3.78 -10.04
C ARG A 102 -3.36 2.94 -9.52
N TYR A 103 -2.18 3.11 -10.10
CA TYR A 103 -0.97 2.38 -9.68
C TYR A 103 -0.37 2.90 -8.38
N ARG A 104 -0.63 4.18 -8.05
CA ARG A 104 0.00 4.90 -6.95
C ARG A 104 -0.95 5.04 -5.76
N SER A 105 -0.40 4.86 -4.56
CA SER A 105 -1.02 5.38 -3.33
C SER A 105 -1.10 6.92 -3.37
N TYR A 106 -2.00 7.49 -2.58
CA TYR A 106 -2.08 8.95 -2.38
C TYR A 106 -0.79 9.53 -1.80
N LEU A 107 0.04 8.73 -1.12
CA LEU A 107 1.34 9.15 -0.60
C LEU A 107 2.35 9.54 -1.70
N ASN A 108 2.10 9.09 -2.93
CA ASN A 108 2.87 9.41 -4.13
C ASN A 108 2.07 10.27 -5.12
N GLY A 109 1.02 10.96 -4.65
CA GLY A 109 0.09 11.73 -5.49
C GLY A 109 0.74 12.89 -6.25
N ASP A 110 1.80 13.47 -5.70
CA ASP A 110 2.43 14.72 -6.21
C ASP A 110 3.43 14.48 -7.36
N PHE A 111 3.52 13.26 -7.90
CA PHE A 111 4.56 12.89 -8.86
C PHE A 111 4.12 13.19 -10.32
N PRO A 112 4.82 14.06 -11.08
CA PRO A 112 4.37 14.53 -12.39
C PRO A 112 4.54 13.52 -13.55
N GLY A 113 3.90 13.76 -14.69
CA GLY A 113 4.44 13.46 -16.03
C GLY A 113 4.02 12.17 -16.76
N GLU A 114 3.51 11.14 -16.10
CA GLU A 114 3.35 9.80 -16.71
C GLU A 114 1.99 9.13 -16.42
N PRO A 115 1.61 8.06 -17.15
CA PRO A 115 0.40 7.30 -16.86
C PRO A 115 0.37 6.83 -15.40
N VAL A 116 -0.68 7.23 -14.69
CA VAL A 116 -0.87 6.93 -13.27
C VAL A 116 -1.97 5.90 -13.06
N ALA A 117 -2.72 5.58 -14.12
CA ALA A 117 -3.83 4.67 -14.07
C ALA A 117 -3.99 3.86 -15.36
N ALA A 118 -4.55 2.67 -15.21
CA ALA A 118 -5.08 1.87 -16.31
C ALA A 118 -6.60 2.00 -16.36
N PHE A 119 -7.14 2.18 -17.55
CA PHE A 119 -8.54 1.95 -17.85
C PHE A 119 -8.74 0.55 -18.43
N ILE A 120 -9.57 -0.25 -17.78
CA ILE A 120 -9.95 -1.59 -18.20
C ILE A 120 -11.38 -1.51 -18.75
N PRO A 121 -11.59 -1.75 -20.06
CA PRO A 121 -12.92 -1.79 -20.64
C PRO A 121 -13.79 -2.85 -19.96
N GLY A 122 -15.07 -2.56 -19.76
CA GLY A 122 -15.99 -3.50 -19.13
C GLY A 122 -16.09 -4.85 -19.86
N GLY A 123 -16.00 -4.83 -21.20
CA GLY A 123 -16.01 -6.04 -22.03
C GLY A 123 -14.78 -6.93 -21.86
N ALA A 124 -13.65 -6.38 -21.41
CA ALA A 124 -12.43 -7.13 -21.15
C ALA A 124 -12.47 -7.91 -19.84
N ILE A 125 -13.39 -7.59 -18.92
CA ILE A 125 -13.48 -8.23 -17.60
C ILE A 125 -14.26 -9.53 -17.72
N ALA A 126 -13.63 -10.63 -17.31
CA ALA A 126 -14.24 -11.94 -17.21
C ALA A 126 -15.02 -12.06 -15.88
N TRP A 127 -14.37 -11.75 -14.76
CA TRP A 127 -14.99 -11.74 -13.44
C TRP A 127 -14.19 -10.88 -12.45
N ILE A 128 -14.84 -10.54 -11.34
CA ILE A 128 -14.22 -9.86 -10.20
C ILE A 128 -14.54 -10.61 -8.90
N GLY A 129 -13.54 -10.86 -8.05
CA GLY A 129 -13.72 -11.67 -6.84
C GLY A 129 -12.92 -11.15 -5.66
N PRO A 130 -13.45 -11.23 -4.42
CA PRO A 130 -12.65 -10.96 -3.23
C PRO A 130 -11.74 -12.14 -2.92
N VAL A 131 -10.52 -11.83 -2.51
CA VAL A 131 -9.55 -12.81 -1.98
C VAL A 131 -9.10 -12.37 -0.61
N VAL A 132 -9.06 -13.32 0.33
CA VAL A 132 -8.43 -13.13 1.64
C VAL A 132 -7.27 -14.11 1.72
N GLU A 133 -6.06 -13.56 1.79
CA GLU A 133 -4.83 -14.33 1.93
C GLU A 133 -4.31 -14.19 3.35
N LYS A 134 -4.09 -15.32 4.02
CA LYS A 134 -3.41 -15.37 5.31
C LYS A 134 -1.99 -15.85 5.09
N SER A 135 -1.01 -15.02 5.44
CA SER A 135 0.40 -15.38 5.39
C SER A 135 0.99 -15.45 6.80
N ARG A 136 1.96 -16.34 6.97
CA ARG A 136 2.76 -16.43 8.19
C ARG A 136 4.01 -15.58 8.02
N ARG A 137 4.28 -14.73 8.99
CA ARG A 137 5.46 -13.88 9.04
C ARG A 137 6.23 -14.16 10.33
N ILE A 138 7.55 -14.02 10.28
CA ILE A 138 8.39 -14.02 11.48
C ILE A 138 8.80 -12.58 11.74
N ASP A 139 8.61 -12.11 12.98
CA ASP A 139 9.02 -10.78 13.39
C ASP A 139 10.53 -10.69 13.66
N SER A 140 11.06 -9.48 13.89
CA SER A 140 12.46 -9.26 14.29
C SER A 140 12.87 -10.04 15.54
N GLU A 141 11.93 -10.36 16.42
CA GLU A 141 12.17 -11.11 17.65
C GLU A 141 12.02 -12.64 17.47
N GLY A 142 11.81 -13.12 16.23
CA GLY A 142 11.62 -14.55 15.96
C GLY A 142 10.19 -15.06 16.21
N SER A 143 9.31 -14.21 16.73
CA SER A 143 7.90 -14.53 16.95
C SER A 143 7.12 -14.69 15.64
N THR A 144 6.19 -15.64 15.60
CA THR A 144 5.29 -15.82 14.45
C THR A 144 4.12 -14.83 14.53
N ILE A 145 3.96 -14.02 13.48
CA ILE A 145 2.81 -13.13 13.28
C ILE A 145 2.00 -13.64 12.08
N PHE A 146 0.68 -13.66 12.21
CA PHE A 146 -0.21 -13.93 11.07
C PHE A 146 -0.65 -12.61 10.45
N GLU A 147 -0.36 -12.42 9.17
CA GLU A 147 -0.81 -11.27 8.40
C GLU A 147 -2.00 -11.67 7.52
N THR A 148 -3.02 -10.82 7.50
CA THR A 148 -4.20 -11.05 6.65
C THR A 148 -4.29 -9.96 5.61
N HIS A 149 -4.01 -10.34 4.37
CA HIS A 149 -4.14 -9.49 3.20
C HIS A 149 -5.54 -9.66 2.61
N ARG A 150 -6.22 -8.55 2.33
CA ARG A 150 -7.51 -8.56 1.63
C ARG A 150 -7.31 -7.94 0.27
N ARG A 151 -7.60 -8.68 -0.79
CA ARG A 151 -7.41 -8.26 -2.17
C ARG A 151 -8.70 -8.38 -2.97
N LEU A 152 -8.75 -7.63 -4.05
CA LEU A 152 -9.73 -7.77 -5.10
C LEU A 152 -9.01 -8.31 -6.34
N GLU A 153 -9.44 -9.45 -6.84
CA GLU A 153 -8.95 -10.02 -8.10
C GLU A 153 -9.88 -9.62 -9.24
N ILE A 154 -9.29 -9.13 -10.33
CA ILE A 154 -9.95 -8.79 -11.58
C ILE A 154 -9.35 -9.68 -12.65
N LYS A 155 -10.14 -10.63 -13.15
CA LYS A 155 -9.73 -11.52 -14.24
C LYS A 155 -10.15 -10.93 -15.57
N LEU A 156 -9.23 -10.89 -16.51
CA LEU A 156 -9.48 -10.49 -17.89
C LEU A 156 -9.90 -11.70 -18.73
N ARG A 157 -10.68 -11.47 -19.79
CA ARG A 157 -11.11 -12.52 -20.73
C ARG A 157 -9.98 -13.01 -21.62
N GLU A 158 -9.11 -12.09 -22.00
CA GLU A 158 -7.96 -12.32 -22.87
C GLU A 158 -6.69 -12.05 -22.06
N ALA A 159 -5.69 -12.90 -22.23
CA ALA A 159 -4.35 -12.65 -21.71
C ALA A 159 -3.74 -11.45 -22.45
N GLY A 160 -2.93 -10.66 -21.74
CA GLY A 160 -2.36 -9.44 -22.32
C GLY A 160 -1.94 -8.39 -21.30
N LEU A 161 -1.41 -8.83 -20.15
CA LEU A 161 -0.94 -7.93 -19.10
C LEU A 161 0.49 -7.45 -19.29
N ASP A 162 1.18 -7.76 -20.39
CA ASP A 162 2.61 -7.45 -20.56
C ASP A 162 2.90 -5.94 -20.56
N GLU A 163 2.06 -5.15 -21.23
CA GLU A 163 2.18 -3.69 -21.19
C GLU A 163 1.88 -3.15 -19.78
N PHE A 164 0.89 -3.75 -19.10
CA PHE A 164 0.54 -3.38 -17.73
C PHE A 164 1.66 -3.69 -16.74
N LYS A 165 2.28 -4.87 -16.84
CA LYS A 165 3.47 -5.27 -16.07
C LYS A 165 4.62 -4.31 -16.31
N ARG A 166 4.87 -3.91 -17.56
CA ARG A 166 5.91 -2.91 -17.91
C ARG A 166 5.65 -1.56 -17.25
N HIS A 167 4.42 -1.06 -17.27
CA HIS A 167 4.06 0.19 -16.59
C HIS A 167 4.24 0.08 -15.06
N LEU A 168 3.85 -1.03 -14.43
CA LEU A 168 4.08 -1.25 -13.01
C LEU A 168 5.58 -1.31 -12.66
N ALA A 169 6.38 -2.00 -13.46
CA ALA A 169 7.82 -2.11 -13.25
C ALA A 169 8.53 -0.75 -13.38
N HIS A 170 8.15 0.05 -14.39
CA HIS A 170 8.66 1.41 -14.57
C HIS A 170 8.32 2.31 -13.38
N GLU A 171 7.07 2.26 -12.92
CA GLU A 171 6.62 3.02 -11.75
C GLU A 171 7.38 2.62 -10.47
N ARG A 172 7.70 1.32 -10.30
CA ARG A 172 8.47 0.81 -9.16
C ARG A 172 9.93 1.28 -9.13
N LYS A 173 10.57 1.35 -10.30
CA LYS A 173 11.98 1.76 -10.46
C LYS A 173 12.14 3.29 -10.43
N ARG A 174 11.04 4.03 -10.34
CA ARG A 174 11.03 5.48 -10.40
C ARG A 174 11.79 6.11 -9.23
N GLN A 175 12.72 7.01 -9.59
CA GLN A 175 13.38 7.92 -8.67
C GLN A 175 12.98 9.34 -9.00
N ILE A 176 12.81 10.18 -7.99
CA ILE A 176 12.36 11.56 -8.19
C ILE A 176 13.46 12.51 -7.76
N PRO A 177 14.03 13.28 -8.70
CA PRO A 177 14.97 14.32 -8.35
C PRO A 177 14.27 15.40 -7.51
N SER A 178 14.93 15.81 -6.44
CA SER A 178 14.57 16.91 -5.55
C SER A 178 15.69 17.94 -5.56
N ARG A 179 15.37 19.20 -5.20
CA ARG A 179 16.37 20.27 -5.07
C ARG A 179 17.47 19.96 -4.03
N PHE A 180 17.25 19.00 -3.14
CA PHE A 180 18.18 18.58 -2.09
C PHE A 180 18.57 17.09 -2.20
N GLY A 181 18.60 16.51 -3.41
CA GLY A 181 18.93 15.09 -3.64
C GLY A 181 17.75 14.28 -4.17
N THR A 182 17.63 13.00 -3.86
CA THR A 182 16.46 12.19 -4.28
C THR A 182 15.31 12.38 -3.30
N LYS A 183 14.11 12.74 -3.79
CA LYS A 183 12.90 12.77 -2.94
C LYS A 183 12.59 11.35 -2.50
N GLY A 184 12.28 11.16 -1.20
CA GLY A 184 11.82 9.88 -0.70
C GLY A 184 10.58 9.40 -1.44
N VAL A 185 10.62 8.18 -1.96
CA VAL A 185 9.50 7.52 -2.64
C VAL A 185 8.86 6.55 -1.65
N PHE A 186 7.56 6.69 -1.40
CA PHE A 186 6.83 5.68 -0.64
C PHE A 186 6.65 4.45 -1.53
N ARG A 187 7.26 3.33 -1.15
CA ARG A 187 7.15 2.08 -1.92
C ARG A 187 5.87 1.35 -1.54
N HIS A 188 4.73 1.91 -1.95
CA HIS A 188 3.41 1.30 -1.77
C HIS A 188 2.70 1.25 -3.13
N TYR A 189 2.56 0.03 -3.66
CA TYR A 189 1.98 -0.24 -4.97
C TYR A 189 0.74 -1.13 -4.79
N PRO A 190 -0.46 -0.54 -4.66
CA PRO A 190 -1.66 -1.29 -4.35
C PRO A 190 -2.14 -2.20 -5.49
N VAL A 191 -1.55 -2.10 -6.69
CA VAL A 191 -1.94 -2.86 -7.88
C VAL A 191 -0.81 -3.77 -8.32
N ARG A 192 -1.13 -5.03 -8.63
CA ARG A 192 -0.20 -6.05 -9.12
C ARG A 192 -0.81 -6.84 -10.27
N ALA A 193 0.03 -7.38 -11.14
CA ALA A 193 -0.38 -8.37 -12.13
C ALA A 193 0.06 -9.74 -11.65
N VAL A 194 -0.85 -10.72 -11.70
CA VAL A 194 -0.60 -12.12 -11.32
C VAL A 194 -0.89 -12.99 -12.53
N GLY A 195 0.11 -13.74 -12.99
CA GLY A 195 0.02 -14.44 -14.27
C GLY A 195 -0.17 -13.44 -15.43
N ASP A 196 -0.90 -13.86 -16.46
CA ASP A 196 -1.00 -13.11 -17.73
C ASP A 196 -2.34 -12.40 -17.94
N ASP A 197 -3.30 -12.61 -17.04
CA ASP A 197 -4.68 -12.19 -17.20
C ASP A 197 -5.37 -11.74 -15.89
N THR A 198 -4.67 -11.78 -14.75
CA THR A 198 -5.27 -11.42 -13.45
C THR A 198 -4.60 -10.19 -12.87
N ILE A 199 -5.40 -9.19 -12.52
CA ILE A 199 -4.96 -8.01 -11.79
C ILE A 199 -5.39 -8.17 -10.34
N GLN A 200 -4.46 -8.03 -9.41
CA GLN A 200 -4.73 -7.98 -7.98
C GLN A 200 -4.65 -6.55 -7.48
N LEU A 201 -5.65 -6.16 -6.70
CA LEU A 201 -5.70 -4.88 -6.02
C LEU A 201 -5.74 -5.10 -4.51
N ASP A 202 -4.74 -4.56 -3.81
CA ASP A 202 -4.68 -4.56 -2.35
C ASP A 202 -5.79 -3.66 -1.79
N TRP A 203 -6.76 -4.32 -1.15
CA TRP A 203 -7.91 -3.67 -0.54
C TRP A 203 -7.66 -3.31 0.92
N ARG A 204 -6.88 -4.14 1.62
CA ARG A 204 -6.38 -3.87 2.96
C ARG A 204 -5.09 -4.62 3.18
N ASP A 205 -4.07 -3.87 3.59
CA ASP A 205 -2.76 -4.37 3.99
C ASP A 205 -2.33 -3.72 5.33
N THR A 206 -1.07 -3.89 5.71
CA THR A 206 -0.48 -3.31 6.92
C THR A 206 -0.22 -1.81 6.85
N GLN A 207 -0.41 -1.15 5.71
CA GLN A 207 -0.16 0.29 5.49
C GLN A 207 -1.46 1.07 5.25
N THR A 208 -2.39 0.53 4.48
CA THR A 208 -3.58 1.19 3.97
C THR A 208 -4.81 0.29 4.00
N ALA A 209 -6.00 0.89 3.98
CA ALA A 209 -7.26 0.17 3.91
C ALA A 209 -8.24 0.92 3.01
N THR A 210 -8.63 0.33 1.89
CA THR A 210 -9.54 0.92 0.92
C THR A 210 -10.99 0.90 1.43
N VAL A 211 -11.70 2.00 1.15
CA VAL A 211 -13.09 2.29 1.53
C VAL A 211 -13.94 2.39 0.25
N PRO A 212 -15.15 1.80 0.23
CA PRO A 212 -15.78 0.98 1.27
C PRO A 212 -15.07 -0.36 1.52
N ARG A 213 -15.47 -1.07 2.60
CA ARG A 213 -14.93 -2.40 2.93
C ARG A 213 -15.12 -3.37 1.76
N LEU A 214 -14.18 -4.30 1.58
CA LEU A 214 -14.16 -5.24 0.45
C LEU A 214 -15.52 -5.90 0.15
N LYS A 215 -16.23 -6.39 1.18
CA LYS A 215 -17.57 -6.99 1.04
C LYS A 215 -18.59 -6.05 0.36
N VAL A 216 -18.56 -4.77 0.72
CA VAL A 216 -19.47 -3.77 0.14
C VAL A 216 -19.02 -3.42 -1.27
N ALA A 217 -17.72 -3.28 -1.50
CA ALA A 217 -17.17 -3.01 -2.82
C ALA A 217 -17.51 -4.13 -3.82
N THR A 218 -17.37 -5.40 -3.41
CA THR A 218 -17.75 -6.54 -4.25
C THR A 218 -19.24 -6.58 -4.51
N ALA A 219 -20.08 -6.20 -3.56
CA ALA A 219 -21.53 -6.12 -3.77
C ALA A 219 -21.90 -5.02 -4.79
N ILE A 220 -21.17 -3.91 -4.82
CA ILE A 220 -21.34 -2.86 -5.83
C ILE A 220 -20.90 -3.37 -7.21
N LEU A 221 -19.73 -4.00 -7.29
CA LEU A 221 -19.15 -4.50 -8.55
C LEU A 221 -19.95 -5.66 -9.14
N ALA A 222 -20.51 -6.54 -8.31
CA ALA A 222 -21.34 -7.67 -8.72
C ALA A 222 -22.62 -7.24 -9.45
N ARG A 223 -23.04 -5.97 -9.32
CA ARG A 223 -24.17 -5.42 -10.09
C ARG A 223 -23.86 -5.27 -11.58
N ARG A 224 -22.58 -5.26 -11.96
CA ARG A 224 -22.12 -4.94 -13.31
C ARG A 224 -21.26 -6.04 -13.94
N TYR A 225 -20.50 -6.75 -13.12
CA TYR A 225 -19.56 -7.77 -13.58
C TYR A 225 -19.88 -9.12 -12.93
N PRO A 226 -19.61 -10.24 -13.62
CA PRO A 226 -19.67 -11.55 -12.99
C PRO A 226 -18.80 -11.58 -11.73
N SER A 227 -19.38 -12.00 -10.61
CA SER A 227 -18.67 -12.06 -9.34
C SER A 227 -18.29 -13.49 -8.97
N ARG A 228 -17.07 -13.69 -8.47
CA ARG A 228 -16.67 -14.96 -7.85
C ARG A 228 -16.94 -14.93 -6.34
N PRO A 229 -17.30 -16.06 -5.71
CA PRO A 229 -17.34 -16.17 -4.25
C PRO A 229 -15.99 -15.80 -3.60
N LEU A 230 -16.04 -15.48 -2.31
CA LEU A 230 -14.84 -15.21 -1.53
C LEU A 230 -13.90 -16.41 -1.55
N ASP A 231 -12.69 -16.18 -2.04
CA ASP A 231 -11.61 -17.15 -2.00
C ASP A 231 -10.73 -16.88 -0.77
N SER A 232 -10.62 -17.88 0.11
CA SER A 232 -9.80 -17.79 1.31
C SER A 232 -8.58 -18.68 1.14
N ARG A 233 -7.42 -18.05 0.94
CA ARG A 233 -6.16 -18.73 0.69
C ARG A 233 -5.26 -18.64 1.92
N ARG A 234 -4.52 -19.71 2.18
CA ARG A 234 -3.41 -19.70 3.11
C ARG A 234 -2.13 -19.79 2.30
N GLN A 235 -1.27 -18.80 2.45
CA GLN A 235 0.04 -18.84 1.81
C GLN A 235 0.90 -19.88 2.55
N PRO A 236 1.51 -20.84 1.84
CA PRO A 236 2.44 -21.79 2.45
C PRO A 236 3.63 -21.05 3.08
N ASP A 237 4.27 -21.68 4.07
CA ASP A 237 5.51 -21.14 4.61
C ASP A 237 6.57 -21.22 3.51
N ALA A 238 7.35 -20.15 3.33
CA ALA A 238 8.36 -20.09 2.30
C ALA A 238 9.40 -21.20 2.45
N ALA A 239 9.66 -21.63 3.70
CA ALA A 239 10.59 -22.73 3.96
C ALA A 239 10.08 -24.08 3.42
N ASP A 240 8.77 -24.24 3.26
CA ASP A 240 8.16 -25.48 2.76
C ASP A 240 8.06 -25.49 1.22
N LEU A 241 8.37 -24.37 0.57
CA LEU A 241 8.37 -24.24 -0.88
C LEU A 241 9.68 -24.73 -1.48
N ASP A 242 9.61 -25.17 -2.74
CA ASP A 242 10.80 -25.38 -3.56
C ASP A 242 11.51 -24.05 -3.85
N ARG A 243 12.72 -24.12 -4.40
CA ARG A 243 13.53 -22.92 -4.67
C ARG A 243 12.79 -21.91 -5.55
N GLN A 244 12.08 -22.37 -6.57
CA GLN A 244 11.32 -21.48 -7.46
C GLN A 244 10.15 -20.82 -6.74
N GLY A 245 9.43 -21.56 -5.89
CA GLY A 245 8.37 -21.02 -5.04
C GLY A 245 8.88 -20.01 -4.01
N GLN A 246 10.06 -20.26 -3.43
CA GLN A 246 10.76 -19.33 -2.54
C GLN A 246 11.10 -18.02 -3.24
N GLU A 247 11.72 -18.09 -4.41
CA GLU A 247 12.09 -16.92 -5.24
C GLU A 247 10.84 -16.14 -5.67
N ASN A 248 9.78 -16.83 -6.10
CA ASN A 248 8.49 -16.19 -6.43
C ASN A 248 7.87 -15.44 -5.23
N GLN A 249 7.99 -15.99 -4.02
CA GLN A 249 7.49 -15.33 -2.83
C GLN A 249 8.32 -14.09 -2.48
N ILE A 250 9.65 -14.15 -2.64
CA ILE A 250 10.55 -13.00 -2.50
C ILE A 250 10.18 -11.91 -3.51
N ILE A 251 10.01 -12.27 -4.78
CA ILE A 251 9.58 -11.35 -5.85
C ILE A 251 8.25 -10.71 -5.46
N SER A 252 7.26 -11.48 -5.01
CA SER A 252 5.94 -10.95 -4.62
C SER A 252 6.00 -9.90 -3.50
N LEU A 253 6.97 -9.99 -2.59
CA LEU A 253 7.21 -9.01 -1.53
C LEU A 253 7.87 -7.75 -2.09
N VAL A 254 8.81 -7.88 -3.02
CA VAL A 254 9.43 -6.73 -3.71
C VAL A 254 8.37 -5.98 -4.53
N GLU A 255 7.53 -6.72 -5.25
CA GLU A 255 6.42 -6.18 -6.03
C GLU A 255 5.39 -5.42 -5.19
N ALA A 256 5.22 -5.82 -3.93
CA ALA A 256 4.41 -5.12 -2.91
C ALA A 256 5.05 -3.81 -2.43
N GLY A 257 6.36 -3.63 -2.66
CA GLY A 257 7.17 -2.60 -2.03
C GLY A 257 7.70 -2.97 -0.64
N GLU A 258 7.51 -4.22 -0.19
CA GLU A 258 7.93 -4.75 1.11
C GLU A 258 9.40 -5.21 1.11
N VAL A 259 10.31 -4.37 0.61
CA VAL A 259 11.72 -4.75 0.36
C VAL A 259 12.46 -5.22 1.63
N ILE A 260 12.21 -4.59 2.77
CA ILE A 260 12.81 -5.02 4.05
C ILE A 260 12.39 -6.45 4.40
N GLN A 261 11.15 -6.80 4.09
CA GLN A 261 10.57 -8.12 4.32
C GLN A 261 11.15 -9.16 3.36
N ALA A 262 11.28 -8.79 2.08
CA ALA A 262 11.98 -9.61 1.09
C ALA A 262 13.42 -9.92 1.56
N VAL A 263 14.18 -8.90 2.00
CA VAL A 263 15.55 -9.08 2.51
C VAL A 263 15.56 -10.02 3.71
N LYS A 264 14.68 -9.82 4.70
CA LYS A 264 14.59 -10.70 5.87
C LYS A 264 14.28 -12.15 5.48
N LEU A 265 13.38 -12.35 4.52
CA LEU A 265 13.01 -13.67 4.03
C LEU A 265 14.19 -14.35 3.32
N THR A 266 14.86 -13.65 2.41
CA THR A 266 16.03 -14.14 1.68
C THR A 266 17.16 -14.53 2.64
N LYS A 267 17.44 -13.72 3.66
CA LYS A 267 18.43 -14.05 4.70
C LYS A 267 18.08 -15.34 5.43
N ARG A 268 16.79 -15.56 5.73
CA ARG A 268 16.32 -16.75 6.44
C ARG A 268 16.45 -18.01 5.58
N LEU A 269 16.08 -17.92 4.31
CA LEU A 269 16.06 -19.06 3.40
C LEU A 269 17.45 -19.48 2.94
N TYR A 270 18.34 -18.51 2.69
CA TYR A 270 19.65 -18.75 2.07
C TYR A 270 20.84 -18.47 3.00
N GLY A 271 20.61 -18.06 4.25
CA GLY A 271 21.68 -17.79 5.23
C GLY A 271 22.56 -16.58 4.88
N LEU A 272 22.09 -15.70 4.00
CA LEU A 272 22.86 -14.59 3.44
C LEU A 272 23.03 -13.41 4.42
N SER A 273 24.06 -12.60 4.19
CA SER A 273 24.19 -11.29 4.84
C SER A 273 23.12 -10.32 4.33
N THR A 274 22.91 -9.18 5.01
CA THR A 274 21.94 -8.17 4.54
C THR A 274 22.33 -7.61 3.16
N THR A 275 23.62 -7.46 2.88
CA THR A 275 24.12 -6.95 1.60
C THR A 275 23.91 -7.98 0.50
N ASP A 276 24.28 -9.23 0.75
CA ASP A 276 24.15 -10.31 -0.25
C ASP A 276 22.69 -10.65 -0.52
N ALA A 277 21.84 -10.63 0.51
CA ALA A 277 20.40 -10.81 0.35
C ALA A 277 19.77 -9.70 -0.51
N LYS A 278 20.26 -8.46 -0.39
CA LYS A 278 19.81 -7.35 -1.24
C LYS A 278 20.30 -7.55 -2.68
N ALA A 279 21.56 -7.90 -2.89
CA ALA A 279 22.10 -8.17 -4.22
C ALA A 279 21.34 -9.31 -4.92
N PHE A 280 21.04 -10.39 -4.19
CA PHE A 280 20.23 -11.50 -4.68
C PHE A 280 18.82 -11.07 -5.09
N ILE A 281 18.19 -10.17 -4.32
CA ILE A 281 16.88 -9.62 -4.66
C ILE A 281 16.95 -8.74 -5.91
N ASP A 282 17.98 -7.89 -5.99
CA ASP A 282 18.18 -7.00 -7.13
C ASP A 282 18.41 -7.81 -8.42
N ASP A 283 19.10 -8.96 -8.35
CA ASP A 283 19.29 -9.89 -9.49
C ASP A 283 17.99 -10.60 -9.92
N LEU A 284 17.02 -10.78 -9.01
CA LEU A 284 15.72 -11.41 -9.29
C LEU A 284 14.68 -10.46 -9.90
N SER A 285 14.93 -9.13 -9.97
CA SER A 285 13.92 -8.08 -10.25
C SER A 285 14.26 -7.07 -11.34
#